data_AF-A0A1M4WEH1-F1
#
_entry.id   AF-A0A1M4WEH1-F1
#
_cell.length_a   1.000
_cell.length_b   1.000
_cell.length_c   1.000
_cell.angle_alpha   90.00
_cell.angle_beta   90.00
_cell.angle_gamma   90.00
#
_symmetry.space_group_name_H-M   'P 1'
#
loop_
_entity.id
_entity.type
_entity.pdbx_description
1 polymer ?
#
loop_
_entity_poly.entity_id
_entity_poly.type
_entity_poly.pdbx_seq_one_letter_code
_entity_poly.pdbx_strand_id
1 'polypeptide(L)'
;MLPKIEKIKGVHPGAVLRRELKRRGIESKLFALSLGEYPQTINAISKGRRGINPALSIKLGHALGVDDEYFALLQAYYDIEKERKMLLENQTKPDLAKIRKILFWDTDINKIDWQKNKRAIIRRIFERGSDSEIKEIISFYGEEVVIGELKELPQFLPTLSMNADKYFGINLISTNDANKTT
;
A
#
# COMPACT_ATOMS: atom_id res chain seq x y z
N MET A 1 12.35 -0.83 -25.17
CA MET A 1 12.85 0.21 -24.25
C MET A 1 12.42 -0.18 -22.85
N LEU A 2 13.27 0.04 -21.85
CA LEU A 2 12.89 -0.18 -20.45
C LEU A 2 11.77 0.79 -20.06
N PRO A 3 10.82 0.37 -19.20
CA PRO A 3 9.72 1.22 -18.78
C PRO A 3 10.21 2.38 -17.91
N LYS A 4 9.47 3.50 -17.91
CA LYS A 4 9.73 4.60 -16.98
C LYS A 4 9.53 4.12 -15.53
N ILE A 5 10.45 4.49 -14.63
CA ILE A 5 10.48 4.01 -13.24
C ILE A 5 9.15 4.31 -12.52
N GLU A 6 8.53 5.46 -12.80
CA GLU A 6 7.27 5.88 -12.17
C GLU A 6 6.14 4.89 -12.37
N LYS A 7 6.14 4.15 -13.49
CA LYS A 7 5.10 3.17 -13.82
C LYS A 7 5.31 1.81 -13.16
N ILE A 8 6.50 1.56 -12.61
CA ILE A 8 6.90 0.25 -12.09
C ILE A 8 7.50 0.33 -10.68
N LYS A 9 7.24 1.42 -9.95
CA LYS A 9 7.61 1.55 -8.54
C LYS A 9 7.09 0.34 -7.75
N GLY A 10 7.95 -0.24 -6.91
CA GLY A 10 7.61 -1.43 -6.12
C GLY A 10 7.77 -2.77 -6.85
N VAL A 11 8.15 -2.79 -8.14
CA VAL A 11 8.44 -4.03 -8.87
C VAL A 11 9.91 -4.42 -8.66
N HIS A 12 10.17 -5.68 -8.34
CA HIS A 12 11.54 -6.17 -8.16
C HIS A 12 12.37 -5.97 -9.44
N PRO A 13 13.58 -5.36 -9.37
CA PRO A 13 14.40 -5.07 -10.54
C PRO A 13 14.70 -6.27 -11.44
N GLY A 14 14.93 -7.43 -10.84
CA GLY A 14 15.13 -8.68 -11.55
C GLY A 14 13.95 -9.14 -12.44
N ALA A 15 12.71 -8.81 -12.08
CA ALA A 15 11.56 -9.10 -12.95
C ALA A 15 11.60 -8.25 -14.22
N VAL A 16 12.01 -6.98 -14.08
CA VAL A 16 12.20 -6.04 -15.20
C VAL A 16 13.38 -6.48 -16.07
N LEU A 17 14.51 -6.83 -15.45
CA LEU A 17 15.69 -7.36 -16.15
C LEU A 17 15.33 -8.61 -16.97
N ARG A 18 14.70 -9.61 -16.35
CA ARG A 18 14.28 -10.84 -17.04
C ARG A 18 13.40 -10.54 -18.25
N ARG A 19 12.42 -9.64 -18.09
CA ARG A 19 11.51 -9.25 -19.17
C ARG A 19 12.27 -8.59 -20.32
N GLU A 20 13.25 -7.73 -20.01
CA GLU A 20 14.04 -7.04 -21.03
C GLU A 20 14.98 -7.99 -21.78
N LEU A 21 15.66 -8.90 -21.08
CA LEU A 21 16.50 -9.92 -21.72
C LEU A 21 15.69 -10.80 -22.66
N LYS A 22 14.50 -11.26 -22.21
CA LYS A 22 13.58 -12.03 -23.05
C LYS A 22 13.14 -11.25 -24.29
N ARG A 23 12.83 -9.95 -24.14
CA ARG A 23 12.41 -9.07 -25.25
C ARG A 23 13.52 -8.88 -26.29
N ARG A 24 14.79 -8.85 -25.86
CA ARG A 24 15.96 -8.69 -26.74
C ARG A 24 16.49 -10.03 -27.28
N GLY A 25 15.92 -11.16 -26.88
CA GLY A 25 16.42 -12.48 -27.25
C GLY A 25 17.80 -12.80 -26.64
N ILE A 26 18.18 -12.13 -25.55
CA ILE A 26 19.49 -12.28 -24.92
C ILE A 26 19.41 -13.42 -23.89
N GLU A 27 20.31 -14.39 -24.00
CA GLU A 27 20.43 -15.45 -23.00
C GLU A 27 21.01 -14.91 -21.69
N SER A 28 20.33 -15.17 -20.58
CA SER A 28 20.73 -14.67 -19.25
C SER A 28 22.12 -15.12 -18.80
N LYS A 29 22.57 -16.31 -19.22
CA LYS A 29 23.90 -16.83 -18.88
C LYS A 29 24.98 -16.05 -19.61
N LEU A 30 24.84 -15.88 -20.92
CA LEU A 30 25.77 -15.11 -21.75
C LEU A 30 25.82 -13.64 -21.30
N PHE A 31 24.65 -13.07 -20.98
CA PHE A 31 24.56 -11.72 -20.45
C PHE A 31 25.31 -11.56 -19.12
N ALA A 32 25.23 -12.53 -18.20
CA ALA A 32 26.00 -12.47 -16.96
C ALA A 32 27.51 -12.43 -17.24
N LEU A 33 27.98 -13.32 -18.14
CA LEU A 33 29.38 -13.39 -18.51
C LEU A 33 29.89 -12.10 -19.16
N SER A 34 29.08 -11.45 -20.01
CA SER A 34 29.45 -10.17 -20.62
C SER A 34 29.58 -9.02 -19.61
N LEU A 35 28.95 -9.13 -18.44
CA LEU A 35 29.07 -8.16 -17.33
C LEU A 35 30.22 -8.49 -16.37
N GLY A 36 30.96 -9.57 -16.63
CA GLY A 36 31.92 -10.12 -15.68
C GLY A 36 31.28 -10.61 -14.37
N GLU A 37 30.03 -11.09 -14.45
CA GLU A 37 29.27 -11.62 -13.31
C GLU A 37 29.02 -13.11 -13.46
N TYR A 38 28.87 -13.80 -12.34
CA TYR A 38 28.51 -15.23 -12.35
C TYR A 38 27.05 -15.41 -12.82
N PRO A 39 26.75 -16.41 -13.69
CA PRO A 39 25.38 -16.70 -14.11
C PRO A 39 24.40 -16.94 -12.95
N GLN A 40 24.88 -17.50 -11.82
CA GLN A 40 24.05 -17.67 -10.62
C GLN A 40 23.55 -16.31 -10.07
N THR A 41 24.36 -15.25 -10.15
CA THR A 41 24.00 -13.90 -9.69
C THR A 41 22.80 -13.37 -10.46
N ILE A 42 22.88 -13.34 -11.80
CA ILE A 42 21.79 -12.85 -12.66
C ILE A 42 20.54 -13.74 -12.56
N ASN A 43 20.71 -15.06 -12.40
CA ASN A 43 19.58 -15.98 -12.22
C ASN A 43 18.88 -15.75 -10.87
N ALA A 44 19.63 -15.57 -9.78
CA ALA A 44 19.07 -15.26 -8.46
C ALA A 44 18.32 -13.91 -8.47
N ILE A 45 18.89 -12.90 -9.11
CA ILE A 45 18.26 -11.58 -9.29
C ILE A 45 16.97 -11.72 -10.09
N SER A 46 17.03 -12.39 -11.24
CA SER A 46 15.86 -12.63 -12.09
C SER A 46 14.73 -13.28 -11.31
N LYS A 47 15.05 -14.25 -10.44
CA LYS A 47 14.10 -14.96 -9.56
C LYS A 47 13.65 -14.16 -8.33
N GLY A 48 14.09 -12.92 -8.15
CA GLY A 48 13.72 -12.09 -7.01
C GLY A 48 14.36 -12.53 -5.68
N ARG A 49 15.38 -13.40 -5.73
CA ARG A 49 16.05 -13.93 -4.54
C ARG A 49 17.22 -13.06 -4.09
N ARG A 50 17.68 -12.15 -4.96
CA ARG A 50 18.81 -11.24 -4.71
C ARG A 50 18.47 -9.88 -5.31
N GLY A 51 18.80 -8.81 -4.58
CA GLY A 51 18.72 -7.44 -5.09
C GLY A 51 19.90 -7.07 -6.01
N ILE A 52 19.80 -5.91 -6.64
CA ILE A 52 20.87 -5.32 -7.45
C ILE A 52 21.63 -4.31 -6.59
N ASN A 53 22.96 -4.45 -6.52
CA ASN A 53 23.82 -3.47 -5.85
C ASN A 53 24.23 -2.34 -6.83
N PRO A 54 24.77 -1.21 -6.34
CA PRO A 54 25.15 -0.09 -7.21
C PRO A 54 26.14 -0.46 -8.33
N ALA A 55 27.15 -1.26 -8.01
CA ALA A 55 28.15 -1.71 -8.99
C ALA A 55 27.51 -2.50 -10.15
N LEU A 56 26.56 -3.39 -9.86
CA LEU A 56 25.82 -4.12 -10.87
C LEU A 56 24.84 -3.22 -11.63
N SER A 57 24.25 -2.21 -10.98
CA SER A 57 23.39 -1.24 -11.66
C SER A 57 24.14 -0.51 -12.78
N ILE A 58 25.35 -0.02 -12.51
CA ILE A 58 26.21 0.64 -13.52
C ILE A 58 26.48 -0.31 -14.70
N LYS A 59 26.93 -1.54 -14.41
CA LYS A 59 27.18 -2.56 -15.45
C LYS A 59 25.94 -2.83 -16.31
N LEU A 60 24.76 -2.91 -15.69
CA LEU A 60 23.50 -3.12 -16.38
C LEU A 60 23.08 -1.91 -17.21
N GLY A 61 23.31 -0.69 -16.72
CA GLY A 61 23.06 0.56 -17.42
C GLY A 61 23.80 0.60 -18.75
N HIS A 62 25.12 0.41 -18.70
CA HIS A 62 25.99 0.36 -19.88
C HIS A 62 25.56 -0.72 -20.87
N ALA A 63 25.31 -1.95 -20.39
CA ALA A 63 24.98 -3.07 -21.26
C ALA A 63 23.58 -2.99 -21.88
N LEU A 64 22.64 -2.30 -21.23
CA LEU A 64 21.25 -2.20 -21.70
C LEU A 64 20.92 -0.84 -22.34
N GLY A 65 21.83 0.12 -22.28
CA GLY A 65 21.65 1.47 -22.83
C GLY A 65 20.64 2.28 -22.04
N VAL A 66 20.77 2.29 -20.71
CA VAL A 66 19.99 3.13 -19.78
C VAL A 66 20.91 3.76 -18.76
N ASP A 67 20.40 4.75 -18.04
CA ASP A 67 21.14 5.43 -16.98
C ASP A 67 21.65 4.43 -15.93
N ASP A 68 22.86 4.68 -15.42
CA ASP A 68 23.56 3.82 -14.46
C ASP A 68 22.76 3.62 -13.17
N GLU A 69 21.95 4.60 -12.80
CA GLU A 69 21.10 4.62 -11.62
C GLU A 69 19.78 3.86 -11.79
N TYR A 70 19.38 3.50 -13.02
CA TYR A 70 18.04 2.98 -13.31
C TYR A 70 17.66 1.78 -12.43
N PHE A 71 18.53 0.77 -12.35
CA PHE A 71 18.26 -0.44 -11.58
C PHE A 71 18.43 -0.22 -10.07
N ALA A 72 19.34 0.65 -9.64
CA ALA A 72 19.53 1.02 -8.25
C ALA A 72 18.31 1.78 -7.69
N LEU A 73 17.77 2.75 -8.44
CA LEU A 73 16.55 3.46 -8.07
C LEU A 73 15.36 2.50 -7.98
N LEU A 74 15.21 1.60 -8.97
CA LEU A 74 14.16 0.59 -8.94
C LEU A 74 14.30 -0.35 -7.74
N GLN A 75 15.53 -0.73 -7.37
CA GLN A 75 15.81 -1.52 -6.18
C GLN A 75 15.38 -0.79 -4.92
N ALA A 76 15.75 0.49 -4.77
CA ALA A 76 15.36 1.30 -3.63
C ALA A 76 13.82 1.40 -3.50
N TYR A 77 13.12 1.66 -4.60
CA TYR A 77 11.64 1.67 -4.60
C TYR A 77 11.05 0.31 -4.19
N TYR A 78 11.61 -0.80 -4.70
CA TYR A 78 11.18 -2.14 -4.32
C TYR A 78 11.40 -2.42 -2.82
N ASP A 79 12.57 -2.07 -2.29
CA ASP A 79 12.91 -2.31 -0.90
C ASP A 79 12.02 -1.49 0.05
N ILE A 80 11.72 -0.24 -0.30
CA ILE A 80 10.77 0.61 0.44
C ILE A 80 9.36 0.00 0.45
N GLU A 81 8.85 -0.47 -0.68
CA GLU A 81 7.51 -1.10 -0.74
C GLU A 81 7.47 -2.44 0.00
N LYS A 82 8.55 -3.22 -0.08
CA LYS A 82 8.68 -4.46 0.69
C LYS A 82 8.65 -4.18 2.19
N GLU A 83 9.41 -3.19 2.64
CA GLU A 83 9.45 -2.79 4.05
C GLU A 83 8.09 -2.25 4.50
N ARG A 84 7.45 -1.37 3.69
CA ARG A 84 6.10 -0.87 3.98
C ARG A 84 5.09 -2.01 4.15
N LYS A 85 5.17 -3.03 3.30
CA LYS A 85 4.30 -4.21 3.40
C LYS A 85 4.56 -5.00 4.68
N MET A 86 5.82 -5.19 5.07
CA MET A 86 6.17 -5.88 6.31
C MET A 86 5.68 -5.10 7.54
N LEU A 87 5.87 -3.79 7.55
CA LEU A 87 5.35 -2.91 8.60
C LEU A 87 3.83 -3.02 8.70
N LEU A 88 3.14 -3.04 7.56
CA LEU A 88 1.68 -3.21 7.52
C LEU A 88 1.21 -4.58 8.02
N GLU A 89 1.92 -5.67 7.66
CA GLU A 89 1.61 -7.02 8.16
C GLU A 89 1.78 -7.14 9.67
N ASN A 90 2.71 -6.39 10.25
CA ASN A 90 2.99 -6.36 11.68
C ASN A 90 2.13 -5.35 12.47
N GLN A 91 1.37 -4.49 11.79
CA GLN A 91 0.46 -3.57 12.46
C GLN A 91 -0.70 -4.31 13.11
N THR A 92 -1.19 -3.76 14.22
CA THR A 92 -2.45 -4.19 14.81
C THR A 92 -3.60 -3.90 13.84
N LYS A 93 -4.54 -4.84 13.75
CA LYS A 93 -5.76 -4.73 12.95
C LYS A 93 -6.96 -5.24 13.76
N PRO A 94 -8.18 -4.77 13.50
CA PRO A 94 -9.37 -5.32 14.14
C PRO A 94 -9.58 -6.77 13.72
N ASP A 95 -10.49 -7.45 14.41
CA ASP A 95 -10.96 -8.77 14.01
C ASP A 95 -11.73 -8.68 12.69
N LEU A 96 -11.03 -8.98 11.59
CA LEU A 96 -11.59 -8.93 10.24
C LEU A 96 -12.73 -9.94 10.02
N ALA A 97 -12.89 -10.96 10.88
CA ALA A 97 -14.04 -11.86 10.81
C ALA A 97 -15.35 -11.14 11.17
N LYS A 98 -15.28 -10.06 11.97
CA LYS A 98 -16.43 -9.25 12.36
C LYS A 98 -16.74 -8.12 11.38
N ILE A 99 -15.92 -7.93 10.34
CA ILE A 99 -16.06 -6.82 9.38
C ILE A 99 -16.33 -7.37 7.98
N ARG A 100 -17.50 -7.03 7.41
CA ARG A 100 -17.88 -7.45 6.06
C ARG A 100 -17.02 -6.76 5.02
N LYS A 101 -16.44 -7.55 4.12
CA LYS A 101 -15.60 -7.08 3.01
C LYS A 101 -16.29 -6.05 2.12
N ILE A 102 -17.62 -6.11 1.98
CA ILE A 102 -18.39 -5.18 1.13
C ILE A 102 -18.30 -3.72 1.59
N LEU A 103 -18.00 -3.46 2.88
CA LEU A 103 -17.75 -2.11 3.35
C LEU A 103 -16.56 -1.47 2.63
N PHE A 104 -15.59 -2.28 2.18
CA PHE A 104 -14.38 -1.88 1.46
C PHE A 104 -14.38 -2.43 0.03
N TRP A 105 -15.48 -2.25 -0.70
CA TRP A 105 -15.61 -2.75 -2.08
C TRP A 105 -14.54 -2.20 -3.05
N ASP A 106 -13.99 -1.02 -2.75
CA ASP A 106 -12.93 -0.31 -3.48
C ASP A 106 -11.51 -0.69 -3.03
N THR A 107 -11.32 -1.42 -1.93
CA THR A 107 -9.99 -1.73 -1.38
C THR A 107 -9.95 -3.11 -0.71
N ASP A 108 -8.91 -3.89 -1.00
CA ASP A 108 -8.67 -5.16 -0.30
C ASP A 108 -8.45 -4.92 1.20
N ILE A 109 -9.41 -5.39 2.01
CA ILE A 109 -9.44 -5.22 3.47
C ILE A 109 -8.15 -5.71 4.17
N ASN A 110 -7.45 -6.68 3.57
CA ASN A 110 -6.21 -7.22 4.12
C ASN A 110 -4.99 -6.32 3.91
N LYS A 111 -5.11 -5.32 3.03
CA LYS A 111 -4.04 -4.38 2.66
C LYS A 111 -4.31 -2.96 3.15
N ILE A 112 -5.37 -2.77 3.93
CA ILE A 112 -5.69 -1.48 4.54
C ILE A 112 -4.69 -1.24 5.67
N ASP A 113 -4.03 -0.09 5.64
CA ASP A 113 -3.31 0.45 6.79
C ASP A 113 -4.34 1.03 7.77
N TRP A 114 -4.68 0.21 8.78
CA TRP A 114 -5.72 0.53 9.77
C TRP A 114 -5.32 1.72 10.63
N GLN A 115 -4.03 1.88 10.92
CA GLN A 115 -3.57 3.02 11.73
C GLN A 115 -3.58 4.32 10.93
N LYS A 116 -3.04 4.30 9.71
CA LYS A 116 -2.93 5.49 8.86
C LYS A 116 -4.28 5.98 8.33
N ASN A 117 -5.20 5.06 8.01
CA ASN A 117 -6.50 5.40 7.41
C ASN A 117 -7.64 5.45 8.43
N LYS A 118 -7.31 5.53 9.72
CA LYS A 118 -8.24 5.49 10.86
C LYS A 118 -9.51 6.30 10.65
N ARG A 119 -9.38 7.61 10.34
CA ARG A 119 -10.53 8.51 10.11
C ARG A 119 -11.49 7.99 9.04
N ALA A 120 -10.95 7.58 7.89
CA ALA A 120 -11.75 7.09 6.77
C ALA A 120 -12.45 5.77 7.10
N ILE A 121 -11.75 4.88 7.83
CA ILE A 121 -12.28 3.60 8.30
C ILE A 121 -13.42 3.81 9.30
N ILE A 122 -13.18 4.61 10.34
CA ILE A 122 -14.16 4.93 11.37
C ILE A 122 -15.40 5.55 10.73
N ARG A 123 -15.22 6.59 9.91
CA ARG A 123 -16.32 7.22 9.19
C ARG A 123 -17.13 6.20 8.40
N ARG A 124 -16.47 5.40 7.58
CA ARG A 124 -17.12 4.42 6.70
C ARG A 124 -17.92 3.38 7.48
N ILE A 125 -17.37 2.87 8.58
CA ILE A 125 -18.04 1.86 9.41
C ILE A 125 -19.19 2.49 10.22
N PHE A 126 -19.03 3.71 10.74
CA PHE A 126 -20.14 4.41 11.39
C PHE A 126 -21.25 4.82 10.43
N GLU A 127 -20.94 5.07 9.14
CA GLU A 127 -21.95 5.41 8.13
C GLU A 127 -22.73 4.19 7.63
N ARG A 128 -22.08 3.02 7.51
CA ARG A 128 -22.59 1.88 6.71
C ARG A 128 -22.49 0.52 7.41
N GLY A 129 -21.81 0.43 8.54
CA GLY A 129 -21.58 -0.80 9.28
C GLY A 129 -22.79 -1.22 10.11
N SER A 130 -22.80 -2.49 10.50
CA SER A 130 -23.72 -3.05 11.50
C SER A 130 -23.24 -2.73 12.92
N ASP A 131 -24.11 -2.98 13.89
CA ASP A 131 -23.78 -2.80 15.31
C ASP A 131 -22.54 -3.59 15.77
N SER A 132 -22.35 -4.79 15.22
CA SER A 132 -21.17 -5.63 15.53
C SER A 132 -19.89 -5.04 14.96
N GLU A 133 -19.97 -4.47 13.75
CA GLU A 133 -18.83 -3.83 13.07
C GLU A 133 -18.42 -2.54 13.78
N ILE A 134 -19.40 -1.74 14.20
CA ILE A 134 -19.15 -0.51 14.96
C ILE A 134 -18.50 -0.85 16.31
N LYS A 135 -19.04 -1.82 17.06
CA LYS A 135 -18.46 -2.26 18.34
C LYS A 135 -17.03 -2.77 18.19
N GLU A 136 -16.72 -3.49 17.11
CA GLU A 136 -15.36 -3.94 16.83
C GLU A 136 -14.40 -2.75 16.62
N ILE A 137 -14.81 -1.73 15.85
CA ILE A 137 -13.99 -0.54 15.62
C ILE A 137 -13.79 0.28 16.90
N ILE A 138 -14.81 0.39 17.73
CA ILE A 138 -14.70 1.03 19.05
C ILE A 138 -13.70 0.25 19.93
N SER A 139 -13.82 -1.08 19.98
CA SER A 139 -12.90 -1.92 20.75
C SER A 139 -11.46 -1.85 20.22
N PHE A 140 -11.27 -1.69 18.90
CA PHE A 140 -9.95 -1.70 18.28
C PHE A 140 -9.19 -0.38 18.46
N TYR A 141 -9.84 0.76 18.24
CA TYR A 141 -9.18 2.08 18.38
C TYR A 141 -9.32 2.70 19.77
N GLY A 142 -10.32 2.30 20.55
CA GLY A 142 -10.70 2.95 21.80
C GLY A 142 -11.68 4.11 21.57
N GLU A 143 -12.55 4.34 22.57
CA GLU A 143 -13.63 5.33 22.48
C GLU A 143 -13.11 6.76 22.26
N GLU A 144 -12.10 7.18 23.03
CA GLU A 144 -11.52 8.54 22.93
C GLU A 144 -11.03 8.86 21.52
N VAL A 145 -10.33 7.89 20.90
CA VAL A 145 -9.80 8.02 19.54
C VAL A 145 -10.94 8.09 18.54
N VAL A 146 -11.96 7.24 18.67
CA VAL A 146 -13.11 7.23 17.77
C VAL A 146 -13.87 8.55 17.85
N ILE A 147 -14.17 9.02 19.05
CA ILE A 147 -14.86 10.30 19.27
C ILE A 147 -14.05 11.46 18.67
N GLY A 148 -12.74 11.48 18.89
CA GLY A 148 -11.85 12.49 18.30
C GLY A 148 -11.93 12.52 16.78
N GLU A 149 -11.82 11.37 16.12
CA GLU A 149 -11.89 11.31 14.65
C GLU A 149 -13.27 11.68 14.11
N LEU A 150 -14.36 11.33 14.80
CA LEU A 150 -15.73 11.67 14.38
C LEU A 150 -15.99 13.18 14.45
N LYS A 151 -15.50 13.87 15.48
CA LYS A 151 -15.67 15.33 15.65
C LYS A 151 -14.94 16.15 14.58
N GLU A 152 -13.84 15.62 14.07
CA GLU A 152 -13.02 16.26 13.03
C GLU A 152 -13.55 16.01 11.60
N LEU A 153 -14.69 15.34 11.44
CA LEU A 153 -15.28 15.07 10.13
C LEU A 153 -16.03 16.30 9.60
N PRO A 154 -15.63 16.88 8.45
CA PRO A 154 -16.32 18.05 7.90
C PRO A 154 -17.70 17.69 7.33
N GLN A 155 -17.84 16.47 6.81
CA GLN A 155 -19.06 15.97 6.16
C GLN A 155 -19.22 14.48 6.39
N PHE A 156 -20.45 14.05 6.66
CA PHE A 156 -20.82 12.66 6.91
C PHE A 156 -22.31 12.42 6.64
N LEU A 157 -22.71 11.16 6.52
CA LEU A 157 -24.12 10.77 6.39
C LEU A 157 -24.86 10.87 7.72
N PRO A 158 -26.18 11.14 7.74
CA PRO A 158 -26.96 11.21 8.97
C PRO A 158 -26.86 9.94 9.84
N THR A 159 -26.70 8.78 9.21
CA THR A 159 -26.48 7.50 9.90
C THR A 159 -25.27 7.52 10.83
N LEU A 160 -24.20 8.25 10.47
CA LEU A 160 -23.04 8.42 11.34
C LEU A 160 -23.39 9.19 12.59
N SER A 161 -24.16 10.28 12.48
CA SER A 161 -24.58 11.08 13.66
C SER A 161 -25.50 10.27 14.56
N MET A 162 -26.45 9.54 13.98
CA MET A 162 -27.33 8.61 14.74
C MET A 162 -26.52 7.53 15.48
N ASN A 163 -25.50 6.96 14.84
CA ASN A 163 -24.64 5.97 15.47
C ASN A 163 -23.73 6.63 16.53
N ALA A 164 -23.19 7.83 16.28
CA ALA A 164 -22.39 8.54 17.27
C ALA A 164 -23.20 8.86 18.54
N ASP A 165 -24.46 9.27 18.39
CA ASP A 165 -25.38 9.46 19.50
C ASP A 165 -25.69 8.14 20.23
N LYS A 166 -26.02 7.09 19.47
CA LYS A 166 -26.30 5.75 20.03
C LYS A 166 -25.16 5.18 20.87
N TYR A 167 -23.91 5.35 20.43
CA TYR A 167 -22.74 4.72 21.07
C TYR A 167 -22.02 5.62 22.07
N PHE A 168 -22.09 6.94 21.90
CA PHE A 168 -21.33 7.90 22.71
C PHE A 168 -22.18 9.04 23.29
N GLY A 169 -23.46 9.14 22.95
CA GLY A 169 -24.32 10.26 23.34
C GLY A 169 -23.87 11.60 22.76
N ILE A 170 -23.19 11.59 21.60
CA ILE A 170 -22.71 12.81 20.94
C ILE A 170 -23.55 13.12 19.71
N ASN A 171 -24.03 14.36 19.62
CA ASN A 171 -24.71 14.87 18.45
C ASN A 171 -23.70 15.58 17.53
N LEU A 172 -23.54 15.07 16.31
CA LEU A 172 -22.64 15.62 15.30
C LEU A 172 -23.44 16.40 14.26
N ILE A 173 -23.02 17.64 13.98
CA ILE A 173 -23.65 18.52 12.99
C ILE A 173 -22.77 18.57 11.74
N SER A 174 -23.34 18.21 10.58
CA SER A 174 -22.65 18.29 9.30
C SER A 174 -22.66 19.71 8.76
N THR A 175 -21.59 20.13 8.09
CA THR A 175 -21.47 21.49 7.51
C THR A 175 -22.56 21.83 6.49
N ASN A 176 -23.21 20.83 5.88
CA ASN A 176 -24.34 21.05 4.96
C ASN A 176 -25.66 21.40 5.65
N ASP A 177 -25.82 21.07 6.93
CA ASP A 177 -27.06 21.34 7.68
C ASP A 177 -27.04 22.74 8.33
N ALA A 178 -25.85 23.28 8.61
CA ALA A 178 -25.67 24.64 9.11
C ALA A 178 -26.12 25.73 8.12
N ASN A 179 -26.03 25.46 6.81
CA ASN A 179 -26.41 26.40 5.74
C ASN A 179 -27.88 26.29 5.31
N LYS A 180 -28.69 25.41 5.93
CA LYS A 180 -30.13 25.30 5.67
C LYS A 180 -31.00 26.06 6.68
N THR A 181 -30.40 26.66 7.71
CA THR A 181 -31.10 27.38 8.79
C THR A 181 -30.98 28.90 8.70
N THR A 182 -30.47 29.43 7.60
CA THR A 182 -30.43 30.88 7.28
C THR A 182 -31.28 31.15 6.05
#